data_AF-N9QDD1-F1
#
_entry.id   AF-N9QDD1-F1
#
_cell.length_a   1.000
_cell.length_b   1.000
_cell.length_c   1.000
_cell.angle_alpha   90.00
_cell.angle_beta   90.00
_cell.angle_gamma   90.00
#
_symmetry.space_group_name_H-M   'P 1'
#
loop_
_entity.id
_entity.type
_entity.pdbx_description
1 polymer ?
#
loop_
_entity_poly.entity_id
_entity_poly.type
_entity_poly.pdbx_seq_one_letter_code
_entity_poly.pdbx_strand_id
1 'polypeptide(L)'
;MSSFNSYLYATGVAEQFLPDEYNLQNHQLAVPASFVLSRMKSGATLSVYADNVWDLSPYLPKCHCRLNFNTWLENAEENDFLFCQIRAEMKKIIFALLYVKTGKSIIKSIKQRHLALRQFARLAYKNGCTLQQLFADGAYLSKVNDAYAGVSYSTALCIKAFLTDCFTLQQQYPSLIPAFSTYQPLSI
;
A
#
# COMPACT_ATOMS: atom_id res chain seq x y z
N MET A 1 -0.32 -11.47 -17.58
CA MET A 1 0.71 -10.63 -16.93
C MET A 1 0.00 -9.47 -16.27
N SER A 2 0.14 -9.36 -14.95
CA SER A 2 -0.38 -8.28 -14.13
C SER A 2 0.17 -6.96 -14.65
N SER A 3 -0.50 -5.83 -14.36
CA SER A 3 -0.01 -4.51 -14.76
C SER A 3 1.41 -4.27 -14.23
N PHE A 4 1.72 -4.80 -13.05
CA PHE A 4 3.02 -4.73 -12.44
C PHE A 4 4.08 -5.56 -13.17
N ASN A 5 3.84 -6.85 -13.41
CA ASN A 5 4.80 -7.71 -14.10
C ASN A 5 5.06 -7.24 -15.54
N SER A 6 4.01 -6.80 -16.23
CA SER A 6 4.11 -6.20 -17.56
C SER A 6 5.00 -4.96 -17.54
N TYR A 7 4.85 -4.09 -16.53
CA TYR A 7 5.70 -2.93 -16.36
C TYR A 7 7.16 -3.31 -16.09
N LEU A 8 7.41 -4.24 -15.16
CA LEU A 8 8.77 -4.67 -14.81
C LEU A 8 9.50 -5.25 -16.02
N TYR A 9 8.81 -6.13 -16.76
CA TYR A 9 9.34 -6.72 -17.98
C TYR A 9 9.69 -5.65 -19.02
N ALA A 10 8.79 -4.69 -19.26
CA ALA A 10 9.03 -3.57 -20.17
C ALA A 10 10.20 -2.66 -19.73
N THR A 11 10.53 -2.63 -18.44
CA THR A 11 11.70 -1.91 -17.90
C THR A 11 13.01 -2.73 -17.89
N GLY A 12 13.01 -3.93 -18.48
CA GLY A 12 14.20 -4.76 -18.66
C GLY A 12 14.44 -5.78 -17.54
N VAL A 13 13.46 -6.05 -16.68
CA VAL A 13 13.54 -7.16 -15.73
C VAL A 13 13.28 -8.46 -16.49
N ALA A 14 14.25 -9.37 -16.49
CA ALA A 14 14.10 -10.68 -17.12
C ALA A 14 12.98 -11.49 -16.44
N GLU A 15 12.28 -12.30 -17.23
CA GLU A 15 11.09 -13.06 -16.78
C GLU A 15 11.34 -13.90 -15.53
N GLN A 16 12.48 -14.60 -15.47
CA GLN A 16 12.91 -15.41 -14.33
C GLN A 16 13.13 -14.62 -13.01
N PHE A 17 13.20 -13.28 -13.08
CA PHE A 17 13.37 -12.39 -11.93
C PHE A 17 12.09 -11.60 -11.59
N LEU A 18 11.01 -11.83 -12.34
CA LEU A 18 9.70 -11.26 -12.03
C LEU A 18 9.16 -11.85 -10.72
N PRO A 19 8.35 -11.08 -9.98
CA PRO A 19 7.59 -11.63 -8.87
C PRO A 19 6.48 -12.56 -9.39
N ASP A 20 5.80 -13.22 -8.46
CA ASP A 20 4.70 -14.09 -8.84
C ASP A 20 3.61 -13.30 -9.58
N GLU A 21 2.92 -13.98 -10.47
CA GLU A 21 1.83 -13.40 -11.23
C GLU A 21 0.56 -13.40 -10.38
N TYR A 22 -0.04 -12.22 -10.20
CA TYR A 22 -1.32 -12.08 -9.52
C TYR A 22 -2.46 -11.87 -10.51
N ASN A 23 -3.50 -12.69 -10.39
CA ASN A 23 -4.75 -12.53 -11.13
C ASN A 23 -5.87 -12.31 -10.12
N LEU A 24 -6.56 -11.16 -10.22
CA LEU A 24 -7.71 -10.88 -9.38
C LEU A 24 -8.88 -11.77 -9.80
N GLN A 25 -9.40 -12.59 -8.87
CA GLN A 25 -10.56 -13.45 -9.08
C GLN A 25 -11.72 -12.98 -8.20
N ASN A 26 -12.95 -13.05 -8.71
CA ASN A 26 -14.19 -12.71 -7.98
C ASN A 26 -14.19 -11.33 -7.30
N HIS A 27 -13.39 -10.37 -7.80
CA HIS A 27 -13.20 -9.05 -7.19
C HIS A 27 -12.73 -9.09 -5.73
N GLN A 28 -12.05 -10.17 -5.31
CA GLN A 28 -11.56 -10.36 -3.95
C GLN A 28 -10.04 -10.44 -3.92
N LEU A 29 -9.43 -9.84 -2.89
CA LEU A 29 -7.99 -9.88 -2.68
C LEU A 29 -7.63 -11.13 -1.87
N ALA A 30 -7.19 -12.19 -2.55
CA ALA A 30 -6.73 -13.43 -1.94
C ALA A 30 -5.26 -13.67 -2.31
N VAL A 31 -4.35 -13.35 -1.40
CA VAL A 31 -2.90 -13.45 -1.64
C VAL A 31 -2.31 -14.53 -0.74
N PRO A 32 -1.70 -15.58 -1.30
CA PRO A 32 -0.98 -16.58 -0.51
C PRO A 32 0.13 -15.94 0.31
N ALA A 33 0.33 -16.42 1.54
CA ALA A 33 1.45 -15.99 2.40
C ALA A 33 2.82 -16.11 1.70
N SER A 34 2.97 -17.14 0.87
CA SER A 34 4.19 -17.44 0.11
C SER A 34 4.34 -16.66 -1.20
N PHE A 35 3.37 -15.81 -1.57
CA PHE A 35 3.42 -15.07 -2.84
C PHE A 35 4.69 -14.22 -2.91
N VAL A 36 5.53 -14.48 -3.91
CA VAL A 36 6.82 -13.81 -4.08
C VAL A 36 6.61 -12.40 -4.63
N LEU A 37 7.03 -11.40 -3.86
CA LEU A 37 6.93 -9.99 -4.22
C LEU A 37 8.19 -9.44 -4.86
N SER A 38 9.34 -10.05 -4.58
CA SER A 38 10.60 -9.68 -5.21
C SER A 38 11.62 -10.81 -5.20
N ARG A 39 12.49 -10.80 -6.21
CA ARG A 39 13.62 -11.73 -6.36
C ARG A 39 14.93 -10.95 -6.49
N MET A 40 16.01 -11.54 -5.99
CA MET A 40 17.36 -11.08 -6.27
C MET A 40 17.72 -11.31 -7.74
N LYS A 41 18.79 -10.67 -8.24
CA LYS A 41 19.34 -10.95 -9.58
C LYS A 41 19.83 -12.39 -9.76
N SER A 42 20.02 -13.13 -8.66
CA SER A 42 20.32 -14.57 -8.67
C SER A 42 19.08 -15.45 -8.86
N GLY A 43 17.87 -14.87 -8.87
CA GLY A 43 16.60 -15.61 -8.87
C GLY A 43 16.09 -16.00 -7.48
N ALA A 44 16.91 -15.88 -6.44
CA ALA A 44 16.51 -16.16 -5.07
C ALA A 44 15.37 -15.24 -4.60
N THR A 45 14.40 -15.80 -3.89
CA THR A 45 13.31 -15.05 -3.26
C THR A 45 13.87 -14.05 -2.25
N LEU A 46 13.49 -12.77 -2.38
CA LEU A 46 13.93 -11.71 -1.48
C LEU A 46 12.82 -11.25 -0.53
N SER A 47 11.57 -11.21 -1.00
CA SER A 47 10.42 -10.88 -0.15
C SER A 47 9.18 -11.65 -0.59
N VAL A 48 8.41 -12.11 0.38
CA VAL A 48 7.09 -12.72 0.20
C VAL A 48 6.01 -11.90 0.91
N TYR A 49 4.75 -12.12 0.54
CA TYR A 49 3.62 -11.40 1.11
C TYR A 49 3.54 -11.51 2.66
N ALA A 50 3.88 -12.67 3.23
CA ALA A 50 3.90 -12.86 4.68
C ALA A 50 4.91 -11.96 5.41
N ASP A 51 5.99 -11.53 4.77
CA ASP A 51 7.04 -10.74 5.41
C ASP A 51 6.51 -9.39 5.89
N ASN A 52 7.03 -8.91 7.03
CA ASN A 52 6.70 -7.58 7.54
C ASN A 52 7.62 -6.49 6.98
N VAL A 53 8.59 -6.86 6.14
CA VAL A 53 9.42 -5.95 5.36
C VAL A 53 9.45 -6.45 3.93
N TRP A 54 8.96 -5.63 3.00
CA TRP A 54 9.04 -5.93 1.56
C TRP A 54 10.17 -5.13 0.93
N ASP A 55 11.20 -5.81 0.44
CA ASP A 55 12.33 -5.20 -0.27
C ASP A 55 12.10 -5.26 -1.78
N LEU A 56 11.67 -4.12 -2.33
CA LEU A 56 11.42 -3.91 -3.75
C LEU A 56 12.59 -3.23 -4.47
N SER A 57 13.74 -3.07 -3.80
CA SER A 57 14.94 -2.45 -4.36
C SER A 57 15.43 -3.09 -5.67
N PRO A 58 15.31 -4.41 -5.90
CA PRO A 58 15.67 -5.01 -7.19
C PRO A 58 14.98 -4.38 -8.41
N TYR A 59 13.76 -3.85 -8.22
CA TYR A 59 12.97 -3.22 -9.28
C TYR A 59 13.16 -1.69 -9.35
N LEU A 60 13.95 -1.14 -8.43
CA LEU A 60 14.23 0.28 -8.30
C LEU A 60 15.73 0.49 -8.02
N PRO A 61 16.63 0.23 -8.98
CA PRO A 61 18.08 0.20 -8.75
C PRO A 61 18.67 1.53 -8.22
N LYS A 62 17.97 2.66 -8.39
CA LYS A 62 18.38 3.97 -7.88
C LYS A 62 17.72 4.35 -6.55
N CYS A 63 16.90 3.48 -5.96
CA CYS A 63 16.14 3.75 -4.75
C CYS A 63 16.08 2.52 -3.85
N HIS A 64 16.65 2.63 -2.65
CA HIS A 64 16.41 1.64 -1.60
C HIS A 64 14.95 1.68 -1.18
N CYS A 65 14.18 0.72 -1.68
CA CYS A 65 12.73 0.65 -1.53
C CYS A 65 12.37 -0.54 -0.63
N ARG A 66 12.47 -0.30 0.68
CA ARG A 66 12.02 -1.23 1.72
C ARG A 66 10.76 -0.69 2.38
N LEU A 67 9.68 -1.45 2.30
CA LEU A 67 8.39 -1.13 2.92
C LEU A 67 8.32 -1.90 4.23
N ASN A 68 8.53 -1.21 5.35
CA ASN A 68 8.53 -1.82 6.68
C ASN A 68 7.19 -1.58 7.37
N PHE A 69 6.47 -2.67 7.62
CA PHE A 69 5.14 -2.71 8.22
C PHE A 69 5.16 -2.92 9.75
N ASN A 70 6.33 -2.98 10.39
CA ASN A 70 6.46 -3.09 11.85
C ASN A 70 6.79 -1.77 12.53
N THR A 71 7.37 -0.81 11.80
CA THR A 71 7.91 0.43 12.40
C THR A 71 6.94 1.60 12.36
N TRP A 72 5.68 1.39 11.97
CA TRP A 72 4.72 2.49 11.84
C TRP A 72 4.19 3.00 13.18
N LEU A 73 4.27 2.20 14.24
CA LEU A 73 3.97 2.60 15.62
C LEU A 73 5.21 2.32 16.50
N GLU A 74 5.53 3.26 17.38
CA GLU A 74 6.64 3.09 18.33
C GLU A 74 6.23 2.13 19.45
N ASN A 75 7.16 1.25 19.86
CA ASN A 75 6.96 0.27 20.95
C ASN A 75 5.76 -0.67 20.76
N ALA A 76 5.31 -0.88 19.52
CA ALA A 76 4.25 -1.83 19.24
C ALA A 76 4.70 -3.27 19.47
N GLU A 77 3.84 -4.06 20.09
CA GLU A 77 4.08 -5.47 20.40
C GLU A 77 3.24 -6.37 19.48
N GLU A 78 3.70 -7.59 19.22
CA GLU A 78 2.97 -8.56 18.36
C GLU A 78 1.69 -9.11 19.02
N ASN A 79 1.50 -8.90 20.32
CA ASN A 79 0.26 -9.21 21.04
C ASN A 79 -0.81 -8.13 20.89
N ASP A 80 -0.46 -6.95 20.35
CA ASP A 80 -1.41 -5.87 20.07
C ASP A 80 -2.23 -6.22 18.83
N PHE A 81 -3.47 -6.64 19.10
CA PHE A 81 -4.41 -7.04 18.06
C PHE A 81 -4.71 -5.93 17.06
N LEU A 82 -4.86 -4.68 17.53
CA LEU A 82 -5.20 -3.56 16.65
C LEU A 82 -4.02 -3.20 15.75
N PHE A 83 -2.80 -3.19 16.30
CA PHE A 83 -1.58 -3.03 15.52
C PHE A 83 -1.48 -4.11 14.44
N CYS A 84 -1.68 -5.38 14.81
CA CYS A 84 -1.61 -6.51 13.89
C CYS A 84 -2.66 -6.41 12.77
N GLN A 85 -3.88 -6.01 13.10
CA GLN A 85 -4.98 -5.83 12.15
C GLN A 85 -4.71 -4.67 11.17
N ILE A 86 -4.30 -3.51 11.67
CA ILE A 86 -3.92 -2.35 10.84
C ILE A 86 -2.76 -2.73 9.91
N ARG A 87 -1.75 -3.44 10.42
CA ARG A 87 -0.62 -3.94 9.63
C ARG A 87 -1.08 -4.83 8.47
N ALA A 88 -2.00 -5.75 8.71
CA ALA A 88 -2.56 -6.61 7.67
C ALA A 88 -3.31 -5.80 6.60
N GLU A 89 -4.10 -4.80 7.00
CA GLU A 89 -4.80 -3.89 6.09
C GLU A 89 -3.83 -3.04 5.27
N MET A 90 -2.73 -2.56 5.87
CA MET A 90 -1.69 -1.84 5.15
C MET A 90 -1.07 -2.68 4.03
N LYS A 91 -0.75 -3.96 4.32
CA LYS A 91 -0.19 -4.90 3.33
C LYS A 91 -1.16 -5.12 2.18
N LYS A 92 -2.45 -5.31 2.47
CA LYS A 92 -3.51 -5.43 1.45
C LYS A 92 -3.58 -4.20 0.54
N ILE A 93 -3.58 -3.00 1.12
CA ILE A 93 -3.63 -1.74 0.34
C ILE A 93 -2.41 -1.64 -0.57
N ILE A 94 -1.18 -1.77 -0.05
CA ILE A 94 0.04 -1.67 -0.87
C ILE A 94 0.05 -2.73 -1.97
N PHE A 95 -0.33 -3.97 -1.66
CA PHE A 95 -0.40 -5.04 -2.64
C PHE A 95 -1.38 -4.71 -3.76
N ALA A 96 -2.60 -4.28 -3.42
CA ALA A 96 -3.62 -3.96 -4.41
C ALA A 96 -3.19 -2.78 -5.29
N LEU A 97 -2.52 -1.78 -4.72
CA LEU A 97 -1.97 -0.66 -5.48
C LEU A 97 -0.86 -1.09 -6.46
N LEU A 98 -0.07 -2.12 -6.13
CA LEU A 98 0.96 -2.67 -7.02
C LEU A 98 0.36 -3.55 -8.11
N TYR A 99 -0.43 -4.57 -7.73
CA TYR A 99 -0.80 -5.68 -8.62
C TYR A 99 -2.18 -5.55 -9.26
N VAL A 100 -3.09 -4.79 -8.67
CA VAL A 100 -4.49 -4.71 -9.13
C VAL A 100 -4.79 -3.39 -9.83
N LYS A 101 -4.22 -2.29 -9.33
CA LYS A 101 -4.42 -0.97 -9.93
C LYS A 101 -4.00 -1.00 -11.40
N THR A 102 -4.91 -0.56 -12.26
CA THR A 102 -4.68 -0.44 -13.70
C THR A 102 -3.97 0.88 -14.05
N GLY A 103 -3.42 0.95 -15.26
CA GLY A 103 -2.71 2.13 -15.78
C GLY A 103 -1.24 2.21 -15.36
N LYS A 104 -0.73 3.43 -15.16
CA LYS A 104 0.69 3.64 -14.83
C LYS A 104 1.05 2.95 -13.51
N SER A 105 2.08 2.11 -13.57
CA SER A 105 2.66 1.46 -12.39
C SER A 105 3.13 2.51 -11.39
N ILE A 106 2.79 2.28 -10.12
CA ILE A 106 3.15 3.17 -9.02
C ILE A 106 4.46 2.78 -8.34
N ILE A 107 5.18 1.77 -8.84
CA ILE A 107 6.38 1.24 -8.17
C ILE A 107 7.40 2.34 -7.85
N LYS A 108 7.61 3.29 -8.77
CA LYS A 108 8.52 4.43 -8.57
C LYS A 108 8.13 5.34 -7.41
N SER A 109 6.86 5.36 -7.03
CA SER A 109 6.30 6.20 -5.97
C SER A 109 5.73 5.42 -4.78
N ILE A 110 5.89 4.08 -4.76
CA ILE A 110 5.29 3.21 -3.74
C ILE A 110 5.79 3.55 -2.33
N LYS A 111 7.05 3.96 -2.20
CA LYS A 111 7.64 4.37 -0.93
C LYS A 111 6.90 5.57 -0.35
N GLN A 112 6.55 6.56 -1.18
CA GLN A 112 5.77 7.72 -0.77
C GLN A 112 4.33 7.33 -0.39
N ARG A 113 3.70 6.39 -1.12
CA ARG A 113 2.35 5.87 -0.78
C ARG A 113 2.39 5.14 0.57
N HIS A 114 3.41 4.33 0.80
CA HIS A 114 3.62 3.64 2.07
C HIS A 114 3.84 4.63 3.23
N LEU A 115 4.60 5.72 3.02
CA LEU A 115 4.77 6.76 4.04
C LEU A 115 3.44 7.45 4.39
N ALA A 116 2.62 7.80 3.39
CA ALA A 116 1.28 8.34 3.63
C ALA A 116 0.40 7.34 4.39
N LEU A 117 0.39 6.07 3.96
CA LEU A 117 -0.36 5.00 4.61
C LEU A 117 0.04 4.79 6.08
N ARG A 118 1.33 4.92 6.42
CA ARG A 118 1.79 4.88 7.82
C ARG A 118 1.19 5.98 8.68
N GLN A 119 0.94 7.15 8.10
CA GLN A 119 0.29 8.25 8.83
C GLN A 119 -1.17 7.91 9.12
N PHE A 120 -1.90 7.36 8.14
CA PHE A 120 -3.26 6.86 8.35
C PHE A 120 -3.32 5.71 9.36
N ALA A 121 -2.35 4.80 9.36
CA ALA A 121 -2.26 3.72 10.34
C ALA A 121 -2.14 4.27 11.77
N ARG A 122 -1.29 5.29 11.99
CA ARG A 122 -1.18 5.97 13.29
C ARG A 122 -2.47 6.68 13.68
N LEU A 123 -3.12 7.34 12.72
CA LEU A 123 -4.39 8.03 12.96
C LEU A 123 -5.48 7.04 13.37
N ALA A 124 -5.61 5.93 12.65
CA ALA A 124 -6.56 4.86 12.95
C ALA A 124 -6.31 4.29 14.36
N TYR A 125 -5.05 3.95 14.65
CA TYR A 125 -4.63 3.44 15.96
C TYR A 125 -4.95 4.42 17.10
N LYS A 126 -4.64 5.72 16.93
CA LYS A 126 -4.96 6.76 17.92
C LYS A 126 -6.46 6.88 18.18
N ASN A 127 -7.30 6.57 17.19
CA ASN A 127 -8.76 6.57 17.30
C ASN A 127 -9.32 5.20 17.73
N GLY A 128 -8.47 4.22 18.06
CA GLY A 128 -8.91 2.89 18.47
C GLY A 128 -9.65 2.13 17.37
N CYS A 129 -9.36 2.41 16.09
CA CYS A 129 -10.06 1.80 14.97
C CYS A 129 -9.10 1.27 13.89
N THR A 130 -9.62 0.39 13.05
CA THR A 130 -8.92 -0.15 11.86
C THR A 130 -8.85 0.89 10.74
N LEU A 131 -8.03 0.67 9.69
CA LEU A 131 -8.05 1.52 8.50
C LEU A 131 -9.41 1.41 7.80
N GLN A 132 -10.00 0.21 7.78
CA GLN A 132 -11.36 0.01 7.27
C GLN A 132 -12.39 0.91 7.94
N GLN A 133 -12.40 0.93 9.28
CA GLN A 133 -13.31 1.78 10.04
C GLN A 133 -12.99 3.26 9.86
N LEU A 134 -11.70 3.63 9.86
CA LEU A 134 -11.28 5.02 9.67
C LEU A 134 -11.79 5.58 8.34
N PHE A 135 -11.64 4.84 7.23
CA PHE A 135 -12.04 5.31 5.90
C PHE A 135 -13.55 5.26 5.64
N ALA A 136 -14.27 4.37 6.34
CA ALA A 136 -15.73 4.28 6.26
C ALA A 136 -16.44 5.38 7.04
N ASP A 137 -15.77 6.02 8.00
CA ASP A 137 -16.32 7.07 8.85
C ASP A 137 -16.71 8.32 8.02
N GLY A 138 -17.96 8.78 8.12
CA GLY A 138 -18.41 10.02 7.48
C GLY A 138 -17.70 11.28 7.98
N ALA A 139 -17.15 11.25 9.20
CA ALA A 139 -16.34 12.32 9.78
C ALA A 139 -14.83 12.16 9.47
N TYR A 140 -14.45 11.18 8.65
CA TYR A 140 -13.07 10.89 8.26
C TYR A 140 -12.33 12.14 7.79
N LEU A 141 -12.94 12.94 6.90
CA LEU A 141 -12.30 14.14 6.37
C LEU A 141 -11.98 15.16 7.46
N SER A 142 -12.83 15.31 8.48
CA SER A 142 -12.54 16.16 9.64
C SER A 142 -11.34 15.62 10.41
N LYS A 143 -11.34 14.31 10.72
CA LYS A 143 -10.22 13.66 11.44
C LYS A 143 -8.89 13.79 10.70
N VAL A 144 -8.91 13.70 9.38
CA VAL A 144 -7.75 13.91 8.52
C VAL A 144 -7.32 15.36 8.52
N ASN A 145 -8.24 16.30 8.30
CA ASN A 145 -7.92 17.73 8.30
C ASN A 145 -7.33 18.18 9.65
N ASP A 146 -7.89 17.72 10.76
CA ASP A 146 -7.39 18.03 12.10
C ASP A 146 -6.02 17.40 12.35
N ALA A 147 -5.84 16.13 11.99
CA ALA A 147 -4.57 15.42 12.19
C ALA A 147 -3.43 15.94 11.30
N TYR A 148 -3.78 16.57 10.17
CA TYR A 148 -2.80 17.07 9.19
C TYR A 148 -2.81 18.59 9.05
N ALA A 149 -3.46 19.31 9.95
CA ALA A 149 -3.31 20.76 10.06
C ALA A 149 -1.83 21.10 10.28
N GLY A 150 -1.21 21.82 9.34
CA GLY A 150 0.20 22.22 9.42
C GLY A 150 1.22 21.21 8.87
N VAL A 151 0.81 20.15 8.15
CA VAL A 151 1.78 19.34 7.39
C VAL A 151 2.43 20.14 6.27
N SER A 152 3.68 19.78 5.93
CA SER A 152 4.36 20.39 4.78
C SER A 152 3.58 20.15 3.49
N TYR A 153 3.67 21.10 2.55
CA TYR A 153 3.06 20.96 1.21
C TYR A 153 3.47 19.65 0.51
N SER A 154 4.74 19.26 0.63
CA SER A 154 5.24 17.99 0.08
C SER A 154 4.55 16.75 0.68
N THR A 155 4.24 16.78 1.97
CA THR A 155 3.51 15.70 2.66
C THR A 155 2.06 15.68 2.20
N ALA A 156 1.41 16.83 2.09
CA ALA A 156 0.04 16.96 1.58
C ALA A 156 -0.09 16.38 0.16
N LEU A 157 0.88 16.66 -0.72
CA LEU A 157 0.92 16.06 -2.07
C LEU A 157 1.04 14.54 -2.04
N CYS A 158 1.85 13.98 -1.13
CA CYS A 158 1.98 12.53 -0.98
C CYS A 158 0.67 11.89 -0.51
N ILE A 159 0.00 12.50 0.47
CA ILE A 159 -1.31 12.07 0.98
C ILE A 159 -2.36 12.14 -0.13
N LYS A 160 -2.45 13.27 -0.84
CA LYS A 160 -3.39 13.46 -1.96
C LYS A 160 -3.20 12.38 -3.03
N ALA A 161 -1.96 12.09 -3.40
CA ALA A 161 -1.65 11.09 -4.40
C ALA A 161 -2.03 9.66 -3.93
N PHE A 162 -1.75 9.33 -2.66
CA PHE A 162 -2.16 8.07 -2.06
C PHE A 162 -3.68 7.89 -2.05
N LEU A 163 -4.43 8.90 -1.61
CA LEU A 163 -5.90 8.86 -1.58
C LEU A 163 -6.49 8.76 -2.99
N THR A 164 -5.92 9.48 -3.97
CA THR A 164 -6.35 9.39 -5.37
C THR A 164 -6.16 7.97 -5.93
N ASP A 165 -5.02 7.34 -5.65
CA ASP A 165 -4.73 5.98 -6.09
C ASP A 165 -5.70 4.97 -5.43
N CYS A 166 -5.99 5.12 -4.13
CA CYS A 166 -6.95 4.27 -3.41
C CYS A 166 -8.38 4.45 -3.92
N PHE A 167 -8.82 5.70 -4.12
CA PHE A 167 -10.15 6.00 -4.64
C PHE A 167 -10.35 5.42 -6.04
N THR A 168 -9.34 5.56 -6.92
CA THR A 168 -9.37 4.97 -8.26
C THR A 168 -9.53 3.45 -8.19
N LEU A 169 -8.79 2.80 -7.29
CA LEU A 169 -8.87 1.35 -7.08
C LEU A 169 -10.25 0.94 -6.54
N GLN A 170 -10.83 1.70 -5.62
CA GLN A 170 -12.16 1.44 -5.07
C GLN A 170 -13.27 1.62 -6.11
N GLN A 171 -13.19 2.62 -7.00
CA GLN A 171 -14.17 2.78 -8.08
C GLN A 171 -14.16 1.60 -9.05
N GLN A 172 -13.00 0.99 -9.28
CA GLN A 172 -12.87 -0.22 -10.10
C GLN A 172 -13.31 -1.48 -9.34
N TYR A 173 -12.99 -1.56 -8.04
CA TYR A 173 -13.21 -2.74 -7.20
C TYR A 173 -13.73 -2.33 -5.81
N PRO A 174 -15.05 -2.10 -5.65
CA PRO A 174 -15.62 -1.49 -4.44
C PRO A 174 -15.34 -2.22 -3.12
N SER A 175 -15.17 -3.54 -3.17
CA SER A 175 -14.96 -4.41 -2.00
C SER A 175 -13.50 -4.80 -1.76
N LEU A 176 -12.55 -4.33 -2.58
CA LEU A 176 -11.18 -4.85 -2.59
C LEU A 176 -10.31 -4.29 -1.45
N ILE A 177 -10.51 -3.02 -1.13
CA ILE A 177 -9.82 -2.28 -0.07
C ILE A 177 -10.86 -1.61 0.83
N PRO A 178 -10.50 -1.19 2.06
CA PRO A 178 -11.32 -0.27 2.85
C PRO A 178 -12.07 0.77 2.05
N ALA A 179 -13.37 0.94 2.32
CA ALA A 179 -14.19 1.92 1.63
C ALA A 179 -13.77 3.34 2.06
N PHE A 180 -13.34 4.18 1.11
CA PHE A 180 -13.11 5.61 1.31
C PHE A 180 -14.45 6.31 1.04
N SER A 181 -15.23 6.54 2.09
CA SER A 181 -16.64 6.94 1.97
C SER A 181 -16.85 8.30 1.29
N THR A 182 -15.83 9.15 1.21
CA THR A 182 -15.93 10.53 0.67
C THR A 182 -14.57 11.09 0.26
N TYR A 183 -13.96 10.62 -0.83
CA TYR A 183 -12.87 11.40 -1.44
C TYR A 183 -13.44 12.36 -2.49
N GLN A 184 -13.63 13.62 -2.12
CA GLN A 184 -13.62 14.69 -3.10
C GLN A 184 -12.15 15.09 -3.31
N PRO A 185 -11.67 15.19 -4.56
CA PRO A 185 -10.29 15.61 -4.81
C PRO A 185 -10.07 16.96 -4.13
N LEU A 186 -9.25 16.97 -3.07
CA LEU A 186 -8.91 18.18 -2.34
C LEU A 186 -8.37 19.20 -3.35
N SER A 187 -9.14 20.26 -3.60
CA SER A 187 -8.68 21.48 -4.25
C SER A 187 -7.66 22.09 -3.30
N ILE A 188 -6.37 21.87 -3.57
CA ILE A 188 -5.28 22.62 -2.96
C ILE A 188 -4.97 23.77 -3.92
#